data_AF-A0A0K0D4Y3-F1
#
_entry.id   AF-A0A0K0D4Y3-F1
#
_cell.length_a   1.000
_cell.length_b   1.000
_cell.length_c   1.000
_cell.angle_alpha   90.00
_cell.angle_beta   90.00
_cell.angle_gamma   90.00
#
_symmetry.space_group_name_H-M   'P 1'
#
loop_
_entity.id
_entity.type
_entity.pdbx_description
1 polymer ?
#
loop_
_entity_poly.entity_id
_entity_poly.type
_entity_poly.pdbx_seq_one_letter_code
_entity_poly.pdbx_strand_id
1 'polypeptide(L)'
;MPGAHTFYDGSTILEPIAAYCGVSVDKMNFAICMFSSLPLAYVYKRFMAPCTVSRQTRALFPLLIGIFFYYFCFGRASKHLLANSLLNYGIMCFSPTKYVHKLVFGFSMMYLLFIHFYRWLILTKYCLDITGPMMVAVQKVRVSNFFFGSFSFQFTQFADGHHEIPSLLDYMSYIFNFQVVDIFKSYI
;
A
#
# COMPACT_ATOMS: atom_id res chain seq x y z
N MET A 1 3.31 -22.64 5.59
CA MET A 1 2.62 -23.77 4.96
C MET A 1 2.09 -23.30 3.60
N PRO A 2 2.44 -23.98 2.49
CA PRO A 2 1.90 -23.64 1.17
C PRO A 2 0.42 -24.05 1.10
N GLY A 3 -0.45 -23.18 0.59
CA GLY A 3 -1.90 -23.42 0.50
C GLY A 3 -2.67 -22.17 0.06
N ALA A 4 -3.97 -22.31 -0.25
CA ALA A 4 -4.83 -21.21 -0.73
C ALA A 4 -4.84 -19.98 0.20
N HIS A 5 -4.75 -20.21 1.52
CA HIS A 5 -4.63 -19.18 2.56
C HIS A 5 -3.39 -18.26 2.42
N THR A 6 -2.44 -18.62 1.55
CA THR A 6 -1.27 -17.77 1.24
C THR A 6 -1.68 -16.56 0.38
N PHE A 7 -2.72 -16.72 -0.45
CA PHE A 7 -3.16 -15.70 -1.41
C PHE A 7 -4.45 -15.00 -0.98
N TYR A 8 -5.32 -15.72 -0.27
CA TYR A 8 -6.58 -15.20 0.22
C TYR A 8 -7.04 -15.96 1.46
N ASP A 9 -7.25 -15.24 2.55
CA ASP A 9 -7.82 -15.74 3.82
C ASP A 9 -8.69 -14.66 4.46
N GLY A 10 -9.50 -13.98 3.62
CA GLY A 10 -10.28 -12.80 4.01
C GLY A 10 -11.45 -13.13 4.95
N SER A 11 -12.10 -12.08 5.46
CA SER A 11 -13.24 -12.20 6.37
C SER A 11 -14.41 -12.98 5.75
N THR A 12 -15.00 -13.91 6.50
CA THR A 12 -16.22 -14.64 6.11
C THR A 12 -17.51 -14.01 6.66
N ILE A 13 -17.40 -12.89 7.39
CA ILE A 13 -18.56 -12.23 8.04
C ILE A 13 -19.65 -11.84 7.03
N LEU A 14 -19.25 -11.50 5.80
CA LEU A 14 -20.15 -11.06 4.73
C LEU A 14 -20.63 -12.20 3.82
N GLU A 15 -20.30 -13.45 4.14
CA GLU A 15 -20.75 -14.63 3.41
C GLU A 15 -22.28 -14.73 3.22
N PRO A 16 -23.15 -14.46 4.22
CA PRO A 16 -24.60 -14.51 4.00
C PRO A 16 -25.09 -13.45 3.00
N ILE A 17 -24.48 -12.26 3.03
CA ILE A 17 -24.83 -11.16 2.11
C ILE A 17 -24.31 -11.46 0.70
N ALA A 18 -23.09 -11.99 0.61
CA ALA A 18 -22.48 -12.41 -0.65
C ALA A 18 -23.31 -13.51 -1.34
N ALA A 19 -23.77 -14.50 -0.56
CA ALA A 19 -24.65 -15.57 -1.04
C ALA A 19 -26.00 -15.02 -1.54
N TYR A 20 -26.60 -14.06 -0.82
CA TYR A 20 -27.84 -13.42 -1.24
C TYR A 20 -27.68 -12.66 -2.58
N CYS A 21 -26.55 -11.98 -2.77
CA CYS A 21 -26.26 -11.24 -4.00
C CYS A 21 -25.71 -12.12 -5.14
N GLY A 22 -25.43 -13.41 -4.91
CA GLY A 22 -24.83 -14.31 -5.91
C GLY A 22 -23.38 -13.96 -6.27
N VAL A 23 -22.65 -13.29 -5.36
CA VAL A 23 -21.27 -12.84 -5.57
C VAL A 23 -20.34 -13.59 -4.61
N SER A 24 -19.09 -13.80 -5.01
CA SER A 24 -18.09 -14.41 -4.14
C SER A 24 -17.65 -13.46 -3.01
N VAL A 25 -17.42 -13.99 -1.81
CA VAL A 25 -17.17 -13.21 -0.58
C VAL A 25 -15.95 -12.29 -0.71
N ASP A 26 -14.92 -12.71 -1.45
CA ASP A 26 -13.73 -11.93 -1.78
C ASP A 26 -14.04 -10.63 -2.51
N LYS A 27 -14.93 -10.68 -3.51
CA LYS A 27 -15.35 -9.50 -4.27
C LYS A 27 -16.22 -8.57 -3.41
N MET A 28 -17.09 -9.15 -2.58
CA MET A 28 -17.95 -8.38 -1.67
C MET A 28 -17.12 -7.62 -0.63
N ASN A 29 -16.17 -8.29 0.03
CA ASN A 29 -15.27 -7.66 1.00
C ASN A 29 -14.50 -6.51 0.37
N PHE A 30 -13.94 -6.72 -0.82
CA PHE A 30 -13.19 -5.69 -1.53
C PHE A 30 -14.07 -4.50 -1.92
N ALA A 31 -15.27 -4.74 -2.45
CA ALA A 31 -16.21 -3.70 -2.84
C ALA A 31 -16.64 -2.84 -1.64
N ILE A 32 -17.00 -3.46 -0.51
CA ILE A 32 -17.39 -2.73 0.70
C ILE A 32 -16.24 -1.90 1.25
N CYS A 33 -15.01 -2.44 1.29
CA CYS A 33 -13.83 -1.66 1.69
C CYS A 33 -13.57 -0.48 0.74
N MET A 34 -13.73 -0.67 -0.58
CA MET A 34 -13.57 0.39 -1.56
C MET A 34 -14.62 1.50 -1.38
N PHE A 35 -15.91 1.16 -1.30
CA PHE A 35 -16.97 2.16 -1.14
C PHE A 35 -16.96 2.83 0.23
N SER A 36 -16.61 2.11 1.31
CA SER A 36 -16.46 2.71 2.65
C SER A 36 -15.21 3.57 2.78
N SER A 37 -14.19 3.35 1.94
CA SER A 37 -13.01 4.22 1.92
C SER A 37 -13.35 5.65 1.50
N LEU A 38 -14.33 5.88 0.61
CA LEU A 38 -14.69 7.22 0.13
C LEU A 38 -15.28 8.14 1.21
N PRO A 39 -16.32 7.76 1.99
CA PRO A 39 -16.80 8.61 3.08
C PRO A 39 -15.72 8.78 4.16
N LEU A 40 -14.88 7.76 4.39
CA LEU A 40 -13.77 7.88 5.33
C LEU A 40 -12.71 8.87 4.86
N ALA A 41 -12.48 8.99 3.54
CA ALA A 41 -11.67 10.04 2.91
C ALA A 41 -12.20 11.42 3.28
N TYR A 42 -13.50 11.60 3.10
CA TYR A 42 -14.18 12.85 3.34
C TYR A 42 -14.11 13.25 4.81
N VAL A 43 -14.36 12.31 5.73
CA VAL A 43 -14.21 12.48 7.18
C VAL A 43 -12.76 12.85 7.52
N TYR A 44 -11.79 12.10 7.00
CA TYR A 44 -10.37 12.40 7.22
C TYR A 44 -10.02 13.83 6.79
N LYS A 45 -10.39 14.22 5.57
CA LYS A 45 -10.14 15.57 5.04
C LYS A 45 -10.82 16.66 5.88
N ARG A 46 -12.02 16.41 6.42
CA ARG A 46 -12.78 17.39 7.19
C ARG A 46 -12.23 17.59 8.60
N PHE A 47 -11.81 16.53 9.28
CA PHE A 47 -11.41 16.59 10.69
C PHE A 47 -9.90 16.66 10.92
N MET A 48 -9.09 16.15 9.99
CA MET A 48 -7.63 16.03 10.13
C MET A 48 -6.89 17.13 9.37
N ALA A 49 -7.34 18.38 9.52
CA ALA A 49 -6.69 19.53 8.89
C ALA A 49 -5.28 19.77 9.48
N PRO A 50 -4.30 20.26 8.70
CA PRO A 50 -2.92 20.45 9.15
C PRO A 50 -2.76 21.32 10.40
N CYS A 51 -3.68 22.27 10.60
CA CYS A 51 -3.65 23.20 11.74
C CYS A 51 -4.34 22.66 12.99
N THR A 52 -5.11 21.57 12.89
CA THR A 52 -5.92 21.05 14.00
C THR A 52 -5.35 19.77 14.62
N VAL A 53 -4.55 19.01 13.87
CA VAL A 53 -4.08 17.69 14.29
C VAL A 53 -2.60 17.50 14.01
N SER A 54 -1.89 16.84 14.94
CA SER A 54 -0.46 16.54 14.81
C SER A 54 -0.15 15.71 13.56
N ARG A 55 1.06 15.90 13.01
CA ARG A 55 1.57 15.13 11.86
C ARG A 55 1.50 13.61 12.11
N GLN A 56 1.83 13.18 13.33
CA GLN A 56 1.80 11.76 13.71
C GLN A 56 0.38 11.17 13.63
N THR A 57 -0.62 11.86 14.15
CA THR A 57 -2.02 11.37 14.10
C THR A 57 -2.54 11.35 12.67
N ARG A 58 -2.18 12.35 11.85
CA ARG A 58 -2.51 12.40 10.41
C ARG A 58 -1.90 11.23 9.63
N ALA A 59 -0.71 10.76 10.00
CA ALA A 59 -0.09 9.60 9.38
C ALA A 59 -0.63 8.27 9.92
N LEU A 60 -0.86 8.17 11.24
CA LEU A 60 -1.26 6.94 11.91
C LEU A 60 -2.70 6.53 11.57
N PHE A 61 -3.64 7.48 11.48
CA PHE A 61 -5.04 7.18 11.18
C PHE A 61 -5.24 6.41 9.86
N PRO A 62 -4.80 6.92 8.69
CA PRO A 62 -4.95 6.20 7.43
C PRO A 62 -4.11 4.92 7.37
N LEU A 63 -3.00 4.84 8.12
CA LEU A 63 -2.22 3.60 8.23
C LEU A 63 -3.03 2.50 8.93
N LEU A 64 -3.61 2.78 10.09
CA LEU A 64 -4.37 1.80 10.87
C LEU A 64 -5.62 1.34 10.12
N ILE A 65 -6.36 2.29 9.53
CA ILE A 65 -7.52 1.99 8.68
C ILE A 65 -7.11 1.16 7.46
N GLY A 66 -6.02 1.53 6.80
CA GLY A 66 -5.49 0.80 5.64
C GLY A 66 -5.15 -0.65 6.00
N ILE A 67 -4.38 -0.86 7.07
CA ILE A 67 -4.04 -2.21 7.58
C ILE A 67 -5.32 -2.99 7.89
N PHE A 68 -6.30 -2.37 8.54
CA PHE A 68 -7.58 -3.00 8.83
C PHE A 68 -8.31 -3.44 7.56
N PHE A 69 -8.42 -2.59 6.53
CA PHE A 69 -9.04 -2.95 5.26
C PHE A 69 -8.30 -4.06 4.52
N TYR A 70 -6.96 -4.00 4.43
CA TYR A 70 -6.20 -5.07 3.80
C TYR A 70 -6.32 -6.40 4.55
N TYR A 71 -6.31 -6.37 5.89
CA TYR A 71 -6.52 -7.56 6.69
C TYR A 71 -7.94 -8.10 6.54
N PHE A 72 -8.95 -7.23 6.50
CA PHE A 72 -10.34 -7.64 6.28
C PHE A 72 -10.56 -8.28 4.90
N CYS A 73 -9.99 -7.69 3.83
CA CYS A 73 -10.12 -8.20 2.48
C CYS A 73 -9.31 -9.48 2.24
N PHE A 74 -8.06 -9.54 2.69
CA PHE A 74 -7.10 -10.56 2.28
C PHE A 74 -6.55 -11.43 3.42
N GLY A 75 -6.84 -11.08 4.68
CA GLY A 75 -6.43 -11.81 5.87
C GLY A 75 -4.92 -11.98 5.98
N ARG A 76 -4.48 -13.22 6.18
CA ARG A 76 -3.05 -13.57 6.35
C ARG A 76 -2.19 -13.23 5.13
N ALA A 77 -2.79 -13.10 3.94
CA ALA A 77 -2.05 -12.72 2.73
C ALA A 77 -1.54 -11.26 2.80
N SER A 78 -2.16 -10.39 3.60
CA SER A 78 -1.74 -9.00 3.82
C SER A 78 -0.28 -8.86 4.29
N LYS A 79 0.29 -9.91 4.91
CA LYS A 79 1.70 -9.97 5.28
C LYS A 79 2.64 -9.77 4.10
N HIS A 80 2.28 -10.20 2.90
CA HIS A 80 3.08 -10.03 1.68
C HIS A 80 3.23 -8.55 1.33
N LEU A 81 2.13 -7.80 1.41
CA LEU A 81 2.14 -6.37 1.19
C LEU A 81 2.95 -5.63 2.26
N LEU A 82 2.80 -6.01 3.54
CA LEU A 82 3.56 -5.44 4.65
C LEU A 82 5.06 -5.71 4.51
N ALA A 83 5.44 -6.96 4.23
CA ALA A 83 6.83 -7.36 4.03
C ALA A 83 7.46 -6.61 2.84
N ASN A 84 6.77 -6.55 1.70
CA ASN A 84 7.22 -5.79 0.54
C ASN A 84 7.45 -4.31 0.89
N SER A 85 6.53 -3.70 1.63
CA SER A 85 6.63 -2.29 2.02
C SER A 85 7.82 -2.04 2.95
N LEU A 86 8.00 -2.88 3.99
CA LEU A 86 9.09 -2.76 4.96
C LEU A 86 10.46 -2.97 4.32
N LEU A 87 10.58 -3.99 3.46
CA LEU A 87 11.84 -4.28 2.76
C LEU A 87 12.22 -3.15 1.80
N ASN A 88 11.26 -2.60 1.07
CA ASN A 88 11.49 -1.41 0.24
C ASN A 88 11.99 -0.21 1.07
N TYR A 89 11.41 0.03 2.25
CA TYR A 89 11.88 1.09 3.15
C TYR A 89 13.31 0.81 3.65
N GLY A 90 13.61 -0.43 4.04
CA GLY A 90 14.97 -0.83 4.41
C GLY A 90 15.97 -0.58 3.28
N ILE A 91 15.62 -0.96 2.04
CA ILE A 91 16.46 -0.68 0.86
C ILE A 91 16.65 0.84 0.69
N MET A 92 15.62 1.66 0.92
CA MET A 92 15.75 3.13 0.89
C MET A 92 16.72 3.67 1.94
N CYS A 93 16.75 3.10 3.14
CA CYS A 93 17.65 3.53 4.22
C CYS A 93 19.12 3.14 3.99
N PHE A 94 19.38 1.96 3.40
CA PHE A 94 20.74 1.43 3.25
C PHE A 94 21.37 1.70 1.88
N SER A 95 20.58 2.08 0.86
CA SER A 95 21.09 2.23 -0.51
C SER A 95 21.61 3.64 -0.79
N PRO A 96 22.68 3.77 -1.60
CA PRO A 96 23.11 5.07 -2.10
C PRO A 96 22.03 5.69 -3.00
N THR A 97 21.85 7.00 -2.87
CA THR A 97 20.81 7.81 -3.52
C THR A 97 20.82 7.72 -5.05
N LYS A 98 21.98 7.45 -5.65
CA LYS A 98 22.15 7.23 -7.09
C LYS A 98 21.43 5.97 -7.61
N TYR A 99 21.33 4.92 -6.80
CA TYR A 99 20.81 3.61 -7.22
C TYR A 99 19.53 3.18 -6.48
N VAL A 100 19.13 3.90 -5.43
CA VAL A 100 17.96 3.56 -4.60
C VAL A 100 16.70 3.31 -5.44
N HIS A 101 16.40 4.18 -6.40
CA HIS A 101 15.22 4.02 -7.26
C HIS A 101 15.25 2.74 -8.10
N LYS A 102 16.43 2.31 -8.56
CA LYS A 102 16.58 1.05 -9.33
C LYS A 102 16.47 -0.17 -8.43
N LEU A 103 17.09 -0.12 -7.24
CA LEU A 103 17.11 -1.23 -6.30
C LEU A 103 15.72 -1.49 -5.71
N VAL A 104 15.05 -0.45 -5.23
CA VAL A 104 13.68 -0.54 -4.69
C VAL A 104 12.72 -1.03 -5.77
N PHE A 105 12.82 -0.48 -6.99
CA PHE A 105 12.00 -0.91 -8.11
C PHE A 105 12.25 -2.39 -8.50
N GLY A 106 13.52 -2.78 -8.63
CA GLY A 106 13.93 -4.13 -8.97
C GLY A 106 13.45 -5.14 -7.93
N PHE A 107 13.67 -4.86 -6.65
CA PHE A 107 13.20 -5.71 -5.55
C PHE A 107 11.67 -5.86 -5.58
N SER A 108 10.94 -4.75 -5.64
CA SER A 108 9.48 -4.73 -5.69
C SER A 108 8.91 -5.55 -6.85
N MET A 109 9.47 -5.40 -8.05
CA MET A 109 9.02 -6.13 -9.24
C MET A 109 9.38 -7.61 -9.18
N MET A 110 10.57 -7.97 -8.69
CA MET A 110 10.94 -9.37 -8.50
C MET A 110 10.02 -10.06 -7.49
N TYR A 111 9.69 -9.38 -6.39
CA TYR A 111 8.77 -9.92 -5.39
C TYR A 111 7.35 -10.11 -5.97
N LEU A 112 6.86 -9.13 -6.73
CA LEU A 112 5.57 -9.23 -7.42
C LEU A 112 5.56 -10.37 -8.46
N LEU A 113 6.63 -10.52 -9.25
CA LEU A 113 6.79 -11.62 -10.19
C LEU A 113 6.76 -12.97 -9.47
N PHE A 114 7.49 -13.10 -8.36
CA PHE A 114 7.53 -14.33 -7.57
C PHE A 114 6.14 -14.73 -7.06
N ILE A 115 5.36 -13.79 -6.53
CA ILE A 115 4.00 -14.09 -6.05
C ILE A 115 3.06 -14.43 -7.22
N HIS A 116 3.14 -13.72 -8.36
CA HIS A 116 2.35 -14.08 -9.53
C HIS A 116 2.70 -15.46 -10.09
N PHE A 117 3.98 -15.82 -10.12
CA PHE A 117 4.43 -17.14 -10.52
C PHE A 117 3.94 -18.22 -9.54
N TYR A 118 4.07 -17.97 -8.24
CA TYR A 118 3.57 -18.88 -7.20
C TYR A 118 2.04 -19.04 -7.29
N ARG A 119 1.31 -17.96 -7.60
CA ARG A 119 -0.15 -17.99 -7.82
C ARG A 119 -0.51 -18.87 -9.02
N TRP A 120 0.22 -18.72 -10.13
CA TRP A 120 0.00 -19.51 -11.34
C TRP A 120 0.14 -21.02 -11.08
N LEU A 121 1.05 -21.42 -10.19
CA LEU A 121 1.26 -22.82 -9.86
C LEU A 121 0.16 -23.44 -8.97
N ILE A 122 -0.53 -22.64 -8.15
CA ILE A 122 -1.41 -23.16 -7.07
C ILE A 122 -2.89 -22.89 -7.32
N LEU A 123 -3.24 -21.71 -7.84
CA LEU A 123 -4.64 -21.33 -8.00
C LEU A 123 -5.20 -21.87 -9.32
N THR A 124 -6.18 -22.78 -9.21
CA THR A 124 -6.93 -23.31 -10.35
C THR A 124 -8.22 -22.54 -10.63
N LYS A 125 -8.69 -21.73 -9.67
CA LYS A 125 -9.89 -20.90 -9.77
C LYS A 125 -9.54 -19.43 -9.52
N TYR A 126 -10.25 -18.53 -10.21
CA TYR A 126 -10.09 -17.10 -10.02
C TYR A 126 -10.62 -16.66 -8.65
N CYS A 127 -9.79 -15.96 -7.90
CA CYS A 127 -10.11 -15.34 -6.61
C CYS A 127 -9.41 -13.98 -6.56
N LEU A 128 -10.05 -12.99 -5.94
CA LEU A 128 -9.49 -11.65 -5.74
C LEU A 128 -8.40 -11.73 -4.68
N ASP A 129 -7.15 -11.77 -5.14
CA ASP A 129 -5.97 -12.07 -4.33
C ASP A 129 -5.13 -10.82 -4.01
N ILE A 130 -4.19 -10.96 -3.06
CA ILE A 130 -3.35 -9.86 -2.57
C ILE A 130 -2.46 -9.21 -3.65
N THR A 131 -2.24 -9.87 -4.79
CA THR A 131 -1.36 -9.35 -5.85
C THR A 131 -1.87 -8.05 -6.48
N GLY A 132 -3.20 -7.86 -6.55
CA GLY A 132 -3.80 -6.62 -7.06
C GLY A 132 -3.37 -5.39 -6.23
N PRO A 133 -3.66 -5.36 -4.92
CA PRO A 133 -3.12 -4.36 -4.00
C PRO A 133 -1.61 -4.20 -4.05
N MET A 134 -0.87 -5.30 -4.17
CA MET A 134 0.58 -5.26 -4.21
C MET A 134 1.09 -4.55 -5.47
N MET A 135 0.42 -4.70 -6.60
CA MET A 135 0.73 -3.96 -7.82
C MET A 135 0.59 -2.45 -7.63
N VAL A 136 -0.51 -2.01 -7.00
CA VAL A 136 -0.73 -0.59 -6.68
C VAL A 136 0.33 -0.07 -5.71
N ALA A 137 0.70 -0.87 -4.70
CA ALA A 137 1.77 -0.52 -3.79
C ALA A 137 3.12 -0.36 -4.49
N VAL A 138 3.48 -1.26 -5.41
CA VAL A 138 4.72 -1.14 -6.22
C VAL A 138 4.69 0.13 -7.07
N GLN A 139 3.54 0.49 -7.66
CA GLN A 139 3.39 1.73 -8.40
C GLN A 139 3.61 2.95 -7.50
N LYS A 140 2.99 2.98 -6.31
CA LYS A 140 3.19 4.04 -5.31
C LYS A 140 4.64 4.19 -4.89
N VAL A 141 5.31 3.08 -4.56
CA VAL A 141 6.73 3.06 -4.19
C VAL A 141 7.58 3.63 -5.32
N ARG A 142 7.33 3.22 -6.58
CA ARG A 142 8.06 3.73 -7.75
C ARG A 142 7.89 5.24 -7.89
N VAL A 143 6.65 5.73 -7.83
CA VAL A 143 6.35 7.16 -7.98
C VAL A 143 7.06 7.95 -6.88
N SER A 144 6.92 7.54 -5.63
CA SER A 144 7.58 8.15 -4.48
C SER A 144 9.10 8.23 -4.66
N ASN A 145 9.75 7.11 -5.00
CA ASN A 145 11.21 7.07 -5.21
C ASN A 145 11.68 7.87 -6.43
N PHE A 146 10.87 7.94 -7.49
CA PHE A 146 11.18 8.77 -8.65
C PHE A 146 11.13 10.25 -8.31
N PHE A 147 10.15 10.68 -7.50
CA PHE A 147 10.10 12.06 -7.02
C PHE A 147 11.31 12.41 -6.15
N PHE A 148 11.67 11.55 -5.18
CA PHE A 148 12.88 11.78 -4.38
C PHE A 148 14.15 11.80 -5.25
N GLY A 149 14.30 10.88 -6.21
CA GLY A 149 15.48 10.84 -7.08
C GLY A 149 15.58 12.00 -8.08
N SER A 150 14.46 12.43 -8.65
CA SER A 150 14.41 13.48 -9.68
C SER A 150 14.47 14.87 -9.07
N PHE A 151 13.82 15.09 -7.92
CA PHE A 151 13.92 16.35 -7.19
C PHE A 151 15.35 16.55 -6.67
N SER A 152 16.02 15.49 -6.19
CA SER A 152 17.45 15.53 -5.89
C SER A 152 18.30 15.93 -7.10
N PHE A 153 17.98 15.49 -8.32
CA PHE A 153 18.73 15.84 -9.54
C PHE A 153 18.53 17.30 -9.97
N GLN A 154 17.34 17.88 -9.74
CA GLN A 154 17.03 19.25 -10.13
C GLN A 154 17.38 20.30 -9.06
N PHE A 155 17.29 19.95 -7.77
CA PHE A 155 17.67 20.84 -6.65
C PHE A 155 19.17 20.83 -6.34
N THR A 156 19.92 19.78 -6.69
CA THR A 156 21.39 19.77 -6.57
C THR A 156 22.07 20.79 -7.49
N GLN A 157 21.34 21.46 -8.40
CA GLN A 157 21.86 22.62 -9.14
C GLN A 157 21.61 23.97 -8.44
N PHE A 158 20.71 24.08 -7.44
CA PHE A 158 20.32 25.41 -6.92
C PHE A 158 20.16 25.58 -5.40
N ALA A 159 20.12 24.55 -4.56
CA ALA A 159 20.12 24.79 -3.10
C ALA A 159 20.51 23.53 -2.31
N ASP A 160 21.19 23.76 -1.19
CA ASP A 160 21.65 22.79 -0.20
C ASP A 160 20.61 21.71 0.19
N GLY A 161 20.62 20.62 -0.58
CA GLY A 161 20.77 19.24 -0.12
C GLY A 161 20.24 18.86 1.25
N HIS A 162 18.92 18.70 1.40
CA HIS A 162 18.35 17.91 2.49
C HIS A 162 17.69 16.67 1.91
N HIS A 163 18.45 15.58 1.87
CA HIS A 163 17.98 14.24 1.54
C HIS A 163 17.17 13.69 2.74
N GLU A 164 16.01 14.26 3.03
CA GLU A 164 15.18 13.77 4.12
C GLU A 164 14.41 12.54 3.67
N ILE A 165 14.94 11.36 4.00
CA ILE A 165 14.22 10.10 3.90
C ILE A 165 12.92 10.27 4.71
N PRO A 166 11.74 10.00 4.13
CA PRO A 166 10.49 10.15 4.86
C PRO A 166 10.49 9.25 6.09
N SER A 167 9.82 9.70 7.15
CA SER A 167 9.64 8.87 8.34
C SER A 167 8.96 7.55 7.95
N LEU A 168 9.32 6.46 8.62
CA LEU A 168 8.72 5.14 8.37
C LEU A 168 7.19 5.20 8.46
N LEU A 169 6.66 6.00 9.40
CA LEU A 169 5.24 6.17 9.60
C LEU A 169 4.57 6.84 8.39
N ASP A 170 5.17 7.90 7.85
CA ASP A 170 4.64 8.59 6.67
C ASP A 170 4.69 7.71 5.42
N TYR A 171 5.79 6.97 5.26
CA TYR A 171 5.94 6.03 4.15
C TYR A 171 4.91 4.90 4.23
N MET A 172 4.74 4.28 5.40
CA MET A 172 3.74 3.22 5.59
C MET A 172 2.33 3.74 5.41
N SER A 173 2.03 4.91 5.97
CA SER A 173 0.77 5.60 5.77
C SER A 173 0.46 5.80 4.29
N TYR A 174 1.44 6.24 3.50
CA TYR A 174 1.30 6.42 2.05
C TYR A 174 1.00 5.12 1.30
N ILE A 175 1.73 4.05 1.61
CA ILE A 175 1.52 2.75 0.95
C ILE A 175 0.16 2.16 1.31
N PHE A 176 -0.18 2.14 2.60
CA PHE A 176 -1.39 1.52 3.12
C PHE A 176 -2.67 2.35 2.93
N ASN A 177 -2.55 3.62 2.54
CA ASN A 177 -3.74 4.42 2.25
C ASN A 177 -4.51 3.86 1.04
N PHE A 178 -5.76 3.46 1.23
CA PHE A 178 -6.58 2.86 0.17
C PHE A 178 -6.99 3.87 -0.91
N GLN A 179 -6.99 5.16 -0.60
CA GLN A 179 -7.32 6.24 -1.53
C GLN A 179 -6.05 6.71 -2.25
N VAL A 180 -5.98 6.50 -3.55
CA VAL A 180 -4.83 6.91 -4.39
C VAL A 180 -4.74 8.44 -4.54
N VAL A 181 -5.78 9.19 -4.14
CA VAL A 181 -6.02 10.55 -4.68
C VAL A 181 -5.34 11.70 -3.92
N ASP A 182 -5.01 11.62 -2.62
CA ASP A 182 -4.82 12.87 -1.85
C ASP A 182 -3.46 13.12 -1.15
N ILE A 183 -2.43 12.29 -1.31
CA ILE A 183 -1.24 12.45 -0.43
C ILE A 183 -0.24 13.50 -0.93
N PHE A 184 -0.17 13.78 -2.23
CA PHE A 184 0.83 14.73 -2.76
C PHE A 184 0.54 16.21 -2.45
N LYS A 185 -0.67 16.55 -2.00
CA LYS A 185 -1.08 17.94 -1.74
C LYS A 185 -1.17 18.32 -0.25
N SER A 186 -0.87 17.38 0.65
CA SER A 186 -0.95 17.58 2.11
C SER A 186 0.41 17.82 2.80
N TYR A 187 1.50 17.80 2.03
CA TYR A 187 2.88 17.96 2.48
C TYR A 187 3.66 19.04 1.71
N ILE A 188 2.99 19.78 0.83
CA ILE A 188 3.41 21.07 0.27
C ILE A 188 2.45 22.11 0.84
#